data_AF-A0A1E4ELC8-F1
#
_entry.id   AF-A0A1E4ELC8-F1
#
_cell.length_a   1.000
_cell.length_b   1.000
_cell.length_c   1.000
_cell.angle_alpha   90.00
_cell.angle_beta   90.00
_cell.angle_gamma   90.00
#
_symmetry.space_group_name_H-M   'P 1'
#
loop_
_entity.id
_entity.type
_entity.pdbx_description
1 polymer ?
#
loop_
_entity_poly.entity_id
_entity_poly.type
_entity_poly.pdbx_seq_one_letter_code
_entity_poly.pdbx_strand_id
1 'polypeptide(L)'
;MEFTHLPPSMVEYLDALARAPEPPEELRANFLRVVEELGAWTSLESGFTISQEEEADFENLRASLQRLAGPAVVDTLLEESYAALRVMREVEAGRARAEYARDPLVNGVILCGVAVLQGRGEIEALHRRLPALRGYGQAVREMLHFHQPQIRPEVAEAFETGLNSWDAAVDGLQQGERLQASLARLKEAAEIVQHLVDYDRRELAPPILRIPRLGQALDFLLETQQREMIARLLDETVPDFDRFWERAQQSLVAPEPERSEWLEQIWHLADALVEELKRVGEGAELEPLADICSQMSDAFVTLTSLAPDSTHLRGTQAGDYYTYMSGLLRRTLPAHGIPNLLRLSPPPAAWSAVVAALEAFRLSGDGHEIRQGMLEILRLCPPVEGALAPDFWNCPYCGKLMAVGERTCAHCNATPGLADLEAREFLA
;
A
#
# COMPACT_ATOMS: atom_id res chain seq x y z
N MET A 1 -9.94 -9.84 -16.01
CA MET A 1 -9.49 -8.62 -16.70
C MET A 1 -8.39 -7.98 -15.86
N GLU A 2 -7.37 -7.34 -16.45
CA GLU A 2 -6.34 -6.62 -15.67
C GLU A 2 -6.69 -5.13 -15.61
N PHE A 3 -6.70 -4.54 -14.41
CA PHE A 3 -7.02 -3.14 -14.19
C PHE A 3 -5.78 -2.37 -13.75
N THR A 4 -5.46 -1.28 -14.46
CA THR A 4 -4.40 -0.37 -14.05
C THR A 4 -4.98 0.67 -13.08
N HIS A 5 -4.58 0.61 -11.83
CA HIS A 5 -4.95 1.58 -10.81
C HIS A 5 -4.13 2.87 -10.92
N LEU A 6 -4.80 4.02 -10.79
CA LEU A 6 -4.24 5.37 -10.76
C LEU A 6 -4.23 5.92 -9.33
N PRO A 7 -3.36 6.91 -9.01
CA PRO A 7 -3.44 7.67 -7.77
C PRO A 7 -4.81 8.33 -7.55
N PRO A 8 -5.35 8.36 -6.32
CA PRO A 8 -6.67 8.93 -6.03
C PRO A 8 -6.89 10.35 -6.55
N SER A 9 -5.94 11.25 -6.31
CA SER A 9 -6.03 12.63 -6.78
C SER A 9 -6.02 12.76 -8.31
N MET A 10 -5.45 11.79 -9.03
CA MET A 10 -5.53 11.77 -10.49
C MET A 10 -6.94 11.40 -10.96
N VAL A 11 -7.53 10.35 -10.37
CA VAL A 11 -8.88 9.91 -10.71
C VAL A 11 -9.91 10.98 -10.39
N GLU A 12 -9.82 11.63 -9.23
CA GLU A 12 -10.73 12.70 -8.82
C GLU A 12 -10.79 13.83 -9.86
N TYR A 13 -9.63 14.27 -10.33
CA TYR A 13 -9.54 15.29 -11.36
C TYR A 13 -10.07 14.80 -12.71
N LEU A 14 -9.69 13.60 -13.14
CA LEU A 14 -10.15 13.02 -14.41
C LEU A 14 -11.68 12.83 -14.45
N ASP A 15 -12.27 12.32 -13.36
CA ASP A 15 -13.71 12.14 -13.23
C ASP A 15 -14.44 13.49 -13.13
N ALA A 16 -13.86 14.48 -12.45
CA ALA A 16 -14.42 15.84 -12.41
C ALA A 16 -14.41 16.50 -13.80
N LEU A 17 -13.29 16.39 -14.52
CA LEU A 17 -13.12 16.91 -15.88
C LEU A 17 -14.05 16.22 -16.88
N ALA A 18 -14.34 14.92 -16.69
CA ALA A 18 -15.31 14.18 -17.50
C ALA A 18 -16.76 14.64 -17.26
N ARG A 19 -17.08 15.14 -16.07
CA ARG A 19 -18.42 15.65 -15.72
C ARG A 19 -18.60 17.12 -16.09
N ALA A 20 -17.56 17.93 -15.96
CA ALA A 20 -17.61 19.37 -16.22
C ALA A 20 -16.31 19.86 -16.88
N PRO A 21 -16.38 20.76 -17.89
CA PRO A 21 -15.20 21.26 -18.60
C PRO A 21 -14.28 22.13 -17.73
N GLU A 22 -14.80 22.69 -16.64
CA GLU A 22 -14.05 23.50 -15.67
C GLU A 22 -14.19 22.87 -14.27
N PRO A 23 -13.37 21.85 -13.93
CA PRO A 23 -13.35 21.27 -12.60
C PRO A 23 -12.77 22.28 -11.56
N PRO A 24 -13.06 22.09 -10.26
CA PRO A 24 -12.48 22.91 -9.20
C PRO A 24 -10.96 23.02 -9.28
N GLU A 25 -10.44 24.24 -9.08
CA GLU A 25 -9.00 24.54 -9.18
C GLU A 25 -8.16 23.68 -8.23
N GLU A 26 -8.71 23.38 -7.04
CA GLU A 26 -8.06 22.49 -6.05
C GLU A 26 -7.81 21.08 -6.59
N LEU A 27 -8.76 20.50 -7.34
CA LEU A 27 -8.56 19.17 -7.94
C LEU A 27 -7.45 19.19 -8.99
N ARG A 28 -7.36 20.28 -9.76
CA ARG A 28 -6.27 20.47 -10.73
C ARG A 28 -4.93 20.63 -10.02
N ALA A 29 -4.86 21.40 -8.94
CA ALA A 29 -3.65 21.56 -8.15
C ALA A 29 -3.20 20.22 -7.55
N ASN A 30 -4.14 19.43 -7.01
CA ASN A 30 -3.85 18.09 -6.49
C ASN A 30 -3.36 17.14 -7.58
N PHE A 31 -3.96 17.16 -8.79
CA PHE A 31 -3.48 16.40 -9.94
C PHE A 31 -2.06 16.78 -10.33
N LEU A 32 -1.77 18.09 -10.46
CA LEU A 32 -0.44 18.58 -10.85
C LEU A 32 0.62 18.24 -9.80
N ARG A 33 0.27 18.28 -8.51
CA ARG A 33 1.16 17.80 -7.45
C ARG A 33 1.55 16.34 -7.63
N VAL A 34 0.60 15.46 -7.99
CA VAL A 34 0.95 14.06 -8.30
C VAL A 34 1.86 13.99 -9.53
N VAL A 35 1.61 14.76 -10.58
CA VAL A 35 2.50 14.81 -11.76
C VAL A 35 3.92 15.28 -11.38
N GLU A 36 4.03 16.26 -10.48
CA GLU A 36 5.32 16.72 -9.93
C GLU A 36 6.01 15.62 -9.11
N GLU A 37 5.27 14.88 -8.27
CA GLU A 37 5.79 13.73 -7.52
C GLU A 37 6.31 12.62 -8.46
N LEU A 38 5.57 12.30 -9.52
CA LEU A 38 6.02 11.38 -10.57
C LEU A 38 7.27 11.89 -11.31
N GLY A 39 7.36 13.21 -11.53
CA GLY A 39 8.54 13.85 -12.09
C GLY A 39 9.76 13.79 -11.18
N ALA A 40 9.56 13.97 -9.87
CA ALA A 40 10.60 13.83 -8.86
C ALA A 40 11.11 12.38 -8.79
N TRP A 41 10.19 11.41 -8.79
CA TRP A 41 10.53 9.99 -8.88
C TRP A 41 11.33 9.70 -10.16
N THR A 42 10.87 10.17 -11.32
CA THR A 42 11.56 9.96 -12.61
C THR A 42 12.97 10.53 -12.59
N SER A 43 13.14 11.73 -12.01
CA SER A 43 14.44 12.39 -11.89
C SER A 43 15.39 11.64 -10.96
N LEU A 44 14.88 11.06 -9.87
CA LEU A 44 15.65 10.23 -8.97
C LEU A 44 16.04 8.90 -9.63
N GLU A 45 15.09 8.21 -10.24
CA GLU A 45 15.23 6.85 -10.76
C GLU A 45 15.97 6.76 -12.09
N SER A 46 15.91 7.80 -12.93
CA SER A 46 16.66 7.85 -14.19
C SER A 46 18.15 8.18 -14.05
N GLY A 47 18.64 8.35 -12.81
CA GLY A 47 20.08 8.55 -12.55
C GLY A 47 20.96 7.32 -12.85
N PHE A 48 20.36 6.17 -13.10
CA PHE A 48 21.03 4.98 -13.64
C PHE A 48 20.04 4.10 -14.43
N THR A 49 20.58 3.25 -15.29
CA THR A 49 19.81 2.21 -15.99
C THR A 49 20.52 0.85 -15.93
N ILE A 50 19.74 -0.23 -15.88
CA ILE A 50 20.19 -1.62 -15.95
C ILE A 50 20.11 -2.17 -17.38
N SER A 51 19.40 -1.49 -18.29
CA SER A 51 19.28 -1.87 -19.70
C SER A 51 19.08 -0.65 -20.62
N GLN A 52 19.19 -0.86 -21.94
CA GLN A 52 18.85 0.18 -22.94
C GLN A 52 17.33 0.37 -23.09
N GLU A 53 16.56 -0.68 -22.82
CA GLU A 53 15.10 -0.62 -22.82
C GLU A 53 14.61 0.34 -21.73
N GLU A 54 15.18 0.23 -20.53
CA GLU A 54 14.86 1.11 -19.40
C GLU A 54 15.23 2.58 -19.67
N GLU A 55 16.30 2.82 -20.44
CA GLU A 55 16.66 4.18 -20.87
C GLU A 55 15.59 4.80 -21.76
N ALA A 56 15.10 4.04 -22.75
CA ALA A 56 14.00 4.46 -23.61
C ALA A 56 12.69 4.63 -22.82
N ASP A 57 12.45 3.77 -21.82
CA ASP A 57 11.31 3.88 -20.92
C ASP A 57 11.31 5.21 -20.15
N PHE A 58 12.46 5.63 -19.62
CA PHE A 58 12.57 6.94 -18.96
C PHE A 58 12.37 8.11 -19.92
N GLU A 59 12.80 8.01 -21.18
CA GLU A 59 12.51 9.03 -22.20
C GLU A 59 11.00 9.13 -22.48
N ASN A 60 10.34 7.98 -22.65
CA ASN A 60 8.89 7.90 -22.84
C ASN A 60 8.15 8.49 -21.63
N LEU A 61 8.58 8.17 -20.41
CA LEU A 61 7.99 8.70 -19.18
C LEU A 61 8.10 10.23 -19.10
N ARG A 62 9.26 10.81 -19.44
CA ARG A 62 9.42 12.28 -19.49
C ARG A 62 8.48 12.92 -20.50
N ALA A 63 8.29 12.31 -21.66
CA ALA A 63 7.33 12.79 -22.67
C ALA A 63 5.88 12.73 -22.14
N SER A 64 5.51 11.65 -21.46
CA SER A 64 4.18 11.51 -20.86
C SER A 64 3.93 12.56 -19.77
N LEU A 65 4.91 12.81 -18.89
CA LEU A 65 4.81 13.84 -17.85
C LEU A 65 4.63 15.25 -18.42
N GLN A 66 5.32 15.58 -19.51
CA GLN A 66 5.13 16.86 -20.20
C GLN A 66 3.70 17.01 -20.75
N ARG A 67 3.12 15.92 -21.28
CA ARG A 67 1.74 15.92 -21.77
C ARG A 67 0.72 15.99 -20.64
N LEU A 68 0.97 15.34 -19.50
CA LEU A 68 0.15 15.43 -18.30
C LEU A 68 0.13 16.84 -17.71
N ALA A 69 1.24 17.57 -17.77
CA ALA A 69 1.30 18.98 -17.38
C ALA A 69 0.64 19.95 -18.40
N GLY A 70 0.22 19.43 -19.55
CA GLY A 70 -0.32 20.17 -20.69
C GLY A 70 -1.83 20.44 -20.62
N PRO A 71 -2.50 20.63 -21.79
CA PRO A 71 -3.93 20.91 -21.86
C PRO A 71 -4.81 19.80 -21.25
N ALA A 72 -5.90 20.21 -20.61
CA ALA A 72 -6.82 19.31 -19.91
C ALA A 72 -7.84 18.63 -20.86
N VAL A 73 -7.39 17.60 -21.59
CA VAL A 73 -8.27 16.71 -22.38
C VAL A 73 -8.33 15.35 -21.68
N VAL A 74 -9.51 14.95 -21.19
CA VAL A 74 -9.71 13.74 -20.35
C VAL A 74 -9.05 12.51 -20.95
N ASP A 75 -9.38 12.17 -22.20
CA ASP A 75 -8.89 10.94 -22.84
C ASP A 75 -7.36 10.95 -22.97
N THR A 76 -6.77 12.09 -23.35
CA THR A 76 -5.31 12.26 -23.41
C THR A 76 -4.68 12.13 -22.04
N LEU A 77 -5.19 12.83 -21.02
CA LEU A 77 -4.63 12.75 -19.67
C LEU A 77 -4.75 11.33 -19.10
N LEU A 78 -5.83 10.62 -19.41
CA LEU A 78 -6.03 9.24 -18.97
C LEU A 78 -5.02 8.29 -19.64
N GLU A 79 -4.87 8.36 -20.96
CA GLU A 79 -3.89 7.57 -21.71
C GLU A 79 -2.47 7.80 -21.21
N GLU A 80 -2.08 9.05 -21.00
CA GLU A 80 -0.75 9.41 -20.52
C GLU A 80 -0.53 9.00 -19.05
N SER A 81 -1.57 9.04 -18.21
CA SER A 81 -1.50 8.57 -16.82
C SER A 81 -1.25 7.07 -16.76
N TYR A 82 -1.96 6.30 -17.59
CA TYR A 82 -1.73 4.85 -17.68
C TYR A 82 -0.36 4.52 -18.27
N ALA A 83 0.07 5.23 -19.31
CA ALA A 83 1.39 5.04 -19.89
C ALA A 83 2.50 5.31 -18.88
N ALA A 84 2.40 6.40 -18.12
CA ALA A 84 3.40 6.76 -17.11
C ALA A 84 3.52 5.69 -16.01
N LEU A 85 2.39 5.28 -15.40
CA LEU A 85 2.41 4.28 -14.33
C LEU A 85 2.81 2.89 -14.82
N ARG A 86 2.47 2.52 -16.06
CA ARG A 86 2.92 1.26 -16.65
C ARG A 86 4.44 1.23 -16.75
N VAL A 87 5.04 2.29 -17.28
CA VAL A 87 6.50 2.41 -17.38
C VAL A 87 7.16 2.30 -16.00
N MET A 88 6.64 3.01 -15.00
CA MET A 88 7.18 2.92 -13.63
C MET A 88 7.14 1.49 -13.09
N ARG A 89 6.01 0.79 -13.28
CA ARG A 89 5.88 -0.62 -12.87
C ARG A 89 6.84 -1.54 -13.62
N GLU A 90 7.04 -1.31 -14.91
CA GLU A 90 7.96 -2.08 -15.75
C GLU A 90 9.41 -1.89 -15.29
N VAL A 91 9.81 -0.66 -14.97
CA VAL A 91 11.10 -0.31 -14.37
C VAL A 91 11.29 -1.01 -13.03
N GLU A 92 10.33 -0.87 -12.11
CA GLU A 92 10.37 -1.49 -10.79
C GLU A 92 10.43 -3.03 -10.88
N ALA A 93 9.61 -3.65 -11.73
CA ALA A 93 9.61 -5.09 -11.96
C ALA A 93 10.90 -5.58 -12.64
N GLY A 94 11.48 -4.78 -13.54
CA GLY A 94 12.79 -5.05 -14.14
C GLY A 94 13.89 -5.10 -13.08
N ARG A 95 13.92 -4.11 -12.18
CA ARG A 95 14.90 -4.02 -11.09
C ARG A 95 14.70 -5.07 -10.01
N ALA A 96 13.44 -5.39 -9.67
CA ALA A 96 13.12 -6.47 -8.75
C ALA A 96 13.58 -7.84 -9.29
N ARG A 97 13.54 -8.07 -10.61
CA ARG A 97 14.07 -9.31 -11.23
C ARG A 97 15.61 -9.39 -11.17
N ALA A 98 16.30 -8.26 -11.14
CA ALA A 98 17.75 -8.20 -10.98
C ALA A 98 18.18 -8.20 -9.50
N GLU A 99 17.57 -9.07 -8.69
CA GLU A 99 17.66 -9.04 -7.23
C GLU A 99 19.08 -9.39 -6.71
N TYR A 100 19.68 -8.45 -5.99
CA TYR A 100 20.89 -8.65 -5.18
C TYR A 100 20.59 -8.72 -3.68
N ALA A 101 19.48 -8.13 -3.23
CA ALA A 101 19.02 -8.12 -1.85
C ALA A 101 17.48 -8.14 -1.83
N ARG A 102 16.90 -8.70 -0.75
CA ARG A 102 15.44 -8.83 -0.60
C ARG A 102 14.75 -7.48 -0.39
N ASP A 103 15.39 -6.59 0.35
CA ASP A 103 14.84 -5.26 0.61
C ASP A 103 14.98 -4.36 -0.64
N PRO A 104 13.88 -3.78 -1.16
CA PRO A 104 13.91 -2.98 -2.38
C PRO A 104 14.84 -1.76 -2.32
N LEU A 105 14.95 -1.12 -1.15
CA LEU A 105 15.82 0.04 -0.96
C LEU A 105 17.28 -0.36 -1.11
N VAL A 106 17.66 -1.47 -0.47
CA VAL A 106 19.02 -2.02 -0.54
C VAL A 106 19.34 -2.49 -1.95
N ASN A 107 18.42 -3.24 -2.56
CA ASN A 107 18.55 -3.72 -3.92
C ASN A 107 18.75 -2.56 -4.91
N GLY A 108 17.98 -1.48 -4.76
CA GLY A 108 18.10 -0.27 -5.56
C GLY A 108 19.47 0.41 -5.45
N VAL A 109 20.05 0.48 -4.25
CA VAL A 109 21.42 1.02 -4.04
C VAL A 109 22.45 0.11 -4.71
N ILE A 110 22.33 -1.21 -4.54
CA ILE A 110 23.28 -2.16 -5.14
C ILE A 110 23.22 -2.08 -6.68
N LEU A 111 22.01 -2.09 -7.25
CA LEU A 111 21.80 -1.95 -8.69
C LEU A 111 22.37 -0.64 -9.24
N CYS A 112 22.13 0.48 -8.53
CA CYS A 112 22.71 1.77 -8.90
C CYS A 112 24.25 1.70 -8.91
N GLY A 113 24.86 1.11 -7.87
CA GLY A 113 26.31 0.97 -7.80
C GLY A 113 26.88 0.06 -8.90
N VAL A 114 26.18 -1.04 -9.24
CA VAL A 114 26.54 -1.90 -10.38
C VAL A 114 26.45 -1.14 -11.70
N ALA A 115 25.38 -0.36 -11.90
CA ALA A 115 25.22 0.46 -13.09
C ALA A 115 26.32 1.53 -13.22
N VAL A 116 26.73 2.16 -12.11
CA VAL A 116 27.89 3.08 -12.08
C VAL A 116 29.17 2.36 -12.51
N LEU A 117 29.44 1.15 -11.98
CA LEU A 117 30.61 0.35 -12.39
C LEU A 117 30.58 -0.03 -13.88
N GLN A 118 29.40 -0.14 -14.48
CA GLN A 118 29.19 -0.46 -15.89
C GLN A 118 29.15 0.79 -16.80
N GLY A 119 29.28 2.00 -16.26
CA GLY A 119 29.18 3.24 -17.02
C GLY A 119 27.75 3.59 -17.48
N ARG A 120 26.73 3.04 -16.81
CA ARG A 120 25.30 3.25 -17.06
C ARG A 120 24.60 4.05 -15.95
N GLY A 121 25.37 4.67 -15.06
CA GLY A 121 24.84 5.45 -13.96
C GLY A 121 25.85 6.47 -13.45
N GLU A 122 25.34 7.51 -12.80
CA GLU A 122 26.13 8.57 -12.21
C GLU A 122 26.46 8.25 -10.74
N ILE A 123 27.67 8.60 -10.28
CA ILE A 123 28.04 8.41 -8.87
C ILE A 123 27.15 9.30 -7.96
N GLU A 124 26.71 10.45 -8.46
CA GLU A 124 25.75 11.32 -7.80
C GLU A 124 24.40 10.63 -7.59
N ALA A 125 23.96 9.78 -8.52
CA ALA A 125 22.72 9.01 -8.37
C ALA A 125 22.82 7.99 -7.22
N LEU A 126 24.00 7.40 -7.02
CA LEU A 126 24.28 6.56 -5.86
C LEU A 126 24.25 7.39 -4.57
N HIS A 127 24.95 8.53 -4.54
CA HIS A 127 24.99 9.40 -3.35
C HIS A 127 23.61 9.91 -2.93
N ARG A 128 22.72 10.23 -3.87
CA ARG A 128 21.33 10.64 -3.57
C ARG A 128 20.54 9.57 -2.80
N ARG A 129 20.91 8.29 -2.89
CA ARG A 129 20.22 7.16 -2.25
C ARG A 129 20.77 6.76 -0.89
N LEU A 130 22.02 7.12 -0.58
CA LEU A 130 22.68 6.75 0.67
C LEU A 130 21.98 7.27 1.95
N PRO A 131 21.38 8.48 1.99
CA PRO A 131 20.68 8.95 3.18
C PRO A 131 19.52 8.04 3.62
N ALA A 132 18.72 7.56 2.66
CA ALA A 132 17.62 6.63 2.95
C ALA A 132 18.15 5.29 3.48
N LEU A 133 19.24 4.79 2.90
CA LEU A 133 19.91 3.56 3.35
C LEU A 133 20.48 3.68 4.78
N ARG A 134 21.00 4.86 5.16
CA ARG A 134 21.41 5.15 6.54
C ARG A 134 20.23 5.14 7.50
N GLY A 135 19.13 5.80 7.13
CA GLY A 135 17.90 5.81 7.91
C GLY A 135 17.36 4.40 8.15
N TYR A 136 17.37 3.56 7.12
CA TYR A 136 16.99 2.15 7.24
C TYR A 136 17.90 1.37 8.21
N GLY A 137 19.23 1.49 8.08
CA GLY A 137 20.16 0.84 9.00
C GLY A 137 19.96 1.26 10.46
N GLN A 138 19.65 2.54 10.69
CA GLN A 138 19.34 3.06 12.02
C GLN A 138 18.03 2.50 12.59
N ALA A 139 16.97 2.42 11.78
CA ALA A 139 15.71 1.82 12.19
C ALA A 139 15.88 0.34 12.58
N VAL A 140 16.70 -0.42 11.84
CA VAL A 140 16.96 -1.82 12.19
C VAL A 140 17.84 -1.94 13.45
N ARG A 141 18.72 -0.98 13.72
CA ARG A 141 19.46 -0.93 15.00
C ARG A 141 18.53 -0.68 16.19
N GLU A 142 17.55 0.20 16.04
CA GLU A 142 16.53 0.44 17.07
C GLU A 142 15.67 -0.81 17.31
N MET A 143 15.30 -1.52 16.24
CA MET A 143 14.63 -2.82 16.30
C MET A 143 15.49 -3.86 17.03
N LEU A 144 16.80 -3.92 16.77
CA LEU A 144 17.71 -4.82 17.47
C LEU A 144 17.72 -4.53 18.98
N HIS A 145 17.82 -3.25 19.35
CA HIS A 145 17.81 -2.84 20.75
C HIS A 145 16.53 -3.27 21.47
N PHE A 146 15.38 -3.16 20.80
CA PHE A 146 14.09 -3.62 21.30
C PHE A 146 14.05 -5.14 21.54
N HIS A 147 14.54 -5.93 20.58
CA HIS A 147 14.52 -7.40 20.65
C HIS A 147 15.67 -8.01 21.46
N GLN A 148 16.70 -7.22 21.78
CA GLN A 148 17.92 -7.66 22.46
C GLN A 148 17.67 -8.51 23.73
N PRO A 149 16.68 -8.22 24.59
CA PRO A 149 16.40 -9.03 25.78
C PRO A 149 15.87 -10.45 25.46
N GLN A 150 15.32 -10.64 24.27
CA GLN A 150 14.58 -11.85 23.86
C GLN A 150 15.43 -12.78 22.99
N ILE A 151 16.46 -12.24 22.34
CA ILE A 151 17.38 -13.00 21.49
C ILE A 151 18.64 -13.41 22.25
N ARG A 152 19.29 -14.50 21.80
CA ARG A 152 20.53 -14.97 22.43
C ARG A 152 21.66 -13.93 22.26
N PRO A 153 22.53 -13.72 23.26
CA PRO A 153 23.61 -12.73 23.18
C PRO A 153 24.51 -12.89 21.95
N GLU A 154 24.82 -14.13 21.55
CA GLU A 154 25.66 -14.41 20.38
C GLU A 154 24.96 -14.03 19.07
N VAL A 155 23.62 -14.09 19.04
CA VAL A 155 22.81 -13.67 17.90
C VAL A 155 22.73 -12.14 17.83
N ALA A 156 22.58 -11.48 18.99
CA ALA A 156 22.62 -10.02 19.07
C ALA A 156 23.97 -9.46 18.59
N GLU A 157 25.09 -10.08 19.00
CA GLU A 157 26.43 -9.68 18.56
C GLU A 157 26.63 -9.86 17.04
N ALA A 158 26.07 -10.92 16.46
CA ALA A 158 26.10 -11.12 15.01
C ALA A 158 25.32 -10.02 14.26
N PHE A 159 24.16 -9.60 14.76
CA PHE A 159 23.40 -8.49 14.18
C PHE A 159 24.13 -7.16 14.31
N GLU A 160 24.73 -6.86 15.46
CA GLU A 160 25.57 -5.67 15.63
C GLU A 160 26.75 -5.67 14.65
N THR A 161 27.40 -6.82 14.45
CA THR A 161 28.48 -6.97 13.45
C THR A 161 27.98 -6.69 12.03
N GLY A 162 26.78 -7.16 11.69
CA GLY A 162 26.11 -6.87 10.43
C GLY A 162 25.83 -5.37 10.25
N LEU A 163 25.29 -4.70 11.26
CA LEU A 163 25.00 -3.26 11.24
C LEU A 163 26.27 -2.40 11.20
N ASN A 164 27.35 -2.81 11.87
CA ASN A 164 28.66 -2.14 11.75
C ASN A 164 29.25 -2.32 10.34
N SER A 165 29.08 -3.50 9.74
CA SER A 165 29.50 -3.76 8.36
C SER A 165 28.67 -2.96 7.36
N TRP A 166 27.39 -2.76 7.64
CA TRP A 166 26.50 -1.89 6.88
C TRP A 166 27.01 -0.45 6.89
N ASP A 167 27.25 0.15 8.06
CA ASP A 167 27.75 1.52 8.17
C ASP A 167 29.08 1.70 7.41
N ALA A 168 30.01 0.76 7.59
CA ALA A 168 31.28 0.77 6.88
C ALA A 168 31.11 0.60 5.35
N ALA A 169 30.07 -0.10 4.89
CA ALA A 169 29.74 -0.18 3.48
C ALA A 169 29.19 1.15 2.96
N VAL A 170 28.24 1.76 3.68
CA VAL A 170 27.65 3.05 3.29
C VAL A 170 28.71 4.16 3.22
N ASP A 171 29.61 4.21 4.20
CA ASP A 171 30.70 5.19 4.19
C ASP A 171 31.69 4.93 3.03
N GLY A 172 31.96 3.66 2.72
CA GLY A 172 32.75 3.29 1.55
C GLY A 172 32.07 3.68 0.23
N LEU A 173 30.75 3.55 0.12
CA LEU A 173 29.99 4.00 -1.04
C LEU A 173 30.00 5.53 -1.17
N GLN A 174 29.91 6.26 -0.05
CA GLN A 174 29.94 7.72 -0.01
C GLN A 174 31.27 8.32 -0.47
N GLN A 175 32.38 7.60 -0.26
CA GLN A 175 33.71 8.03 -0.67
C GLN A 175 33.98 7.73 -2.16
N GLY A 176 33.21 6.83 -2.78
CA GLY A 176 33.38 6.40 -4.17
C GLY A 176 34.61 5.52 -4.43
N GLU A 177 35.51 5.37 -3.45
CA GLU A 177 36.69 4.50 -3.54
C GLU A 177 36.30 3.03 -3.30
N ARG A 178 36.86 2.11 -4.10
CA ARG A 178 36.62 0.66 -4.00
C ARG A 178 35.12 0.29 -4.01
N LEU A 179 34.35 0.98 -4.85
CA LEU A 179 32.89 0.80 -5.01
C LEU A 179 32.46 -0.67 -5.02
N GLN A 180 33.13 -1.54 -5.77
CA GLN A 180 32.83 -2.98 -5.81
C GLN A 180 32.93 -3.67 -4.44
N ALA A 181 33.94 -3.34 -3.63
CA ALA A 181 34.12 -3.93 -2.31
C ALA A 181 33.06 -3.42 -1.31
N SER A 182 32.72 -2.13 -1.40
CA SER A 182 31.66 -1.53 -0.59
C SER A 182 30.28 -2.13 -0.92
N LEU A 183 29.98 -2.37 -2.20
CA LEU A 183 28.75 -3.04 -2.64
C LEU A 183 28.67 -4.49 -2.15
N ALA A 184 29.77 -5.24 -2.24
CA ALA A 184 29.83 -6.61 -1.74
C ALA A 184 29.58 -6.65 -0.23
N ARG A 185 30.20 -5.74 0.53
CA ARG A 185 29.99 -5.61 1.97
C ARG A 185 28.55 -5.24 2.31
N LEU A 186 27.94 -4.31 1.56
CA LEU A 186 26.53 -3.94 1.77
C LEU A 186 25.61 -5.15 1.57
N LYS A 187 25.86 -5.94 0.52
CA LYS A 187 25.08 -7.15 0.25
C LYS A 187 25.15 -8.15 1.41
N GLU A 188 26.36 -8.46 1.88
CA GLU A 188 26.57 -9.39 3.01
C GLU A 188 25.92 -8.87 4.30
N ALA A 189 26.08 -7.58 4.60
CA ALA A 189 25.44 -6.94 5.75
C ALA A 189 23.90 -7.01 5.66
N ALA A 190 23.34 -6.77 4.49
CA ALA A 190 21.90 -6.82 4.25
C ALA A 190 21.32 -8.23 4.47
N GLU A 191 22.03 -9.29 4.06
CA GLU A 191 21.61 -10.67 4.32
C GLU A 191 21.51 -10.95 5.83
N ILE A 192 22.45 -10.45 6.63
CA ILE A 192 22.42 -10.58 8.09
C ILE A 192 21.25 -9.78 8.68
N VAL A 193 21.14 -8.50 8.34
CA VAL A 193 20.13 -7.57 8.86
C VAL A 193 18.71 -8.03 8.52
N GLN A 194 18.50 -8.64 7.35
CA GLN A 194 17.21 -9.19 6.92
C GLN A 194 16.68 -10.27 7.87
N HIS A 195 17.53 -11.04 8.54
CA HIS A 195 17.09 -12.03 9.51
C HIS A 195 16.41 -11.40 10.74
N LEU A 196 16.85 -10.21 11.16
CA LEU A 196 16.20 -9.48 12.25
C LEU A 196 14.85 -8.92 11.81
N VAL A 197 14.76 -8.37 10.60
CA VAL A 197 13.50 -7.91 10.02
C VAL A 197 12.49 -9.07 9.86
N ASP A 198 12.96 -10.23 9.42
CA ASP A 198 12.13 -11.44 9.31
C ASP A 198 11.72 -11.97 10.69
N TYR A 199 12.58 -11.83 11.71
CA TYR A 199 12.28 -12.20 13.10
C TYR A 199 11.21 -11.29 13.69
N ASP A 200 11.39 -9.97 13.60
CA ASP A 200 10.42 -8.96 14.05
C ASP A 200 9.04 -9.23 13.43
N ARG A 201 8.97 -9.45 12.11
CA ARG A 201 7.72 -9.78 11.40
C ARG A 201 7.05 -11.08 11.87
N ARG A 202 7.82 -12.05 12.38
CA ARG A 202 7.29 -13.35 12.86
C ARG A 202 6.85 -13.29 14.32
N GLU A 203 7.52 -12.48 15.13
CA GLU A 203 7.22 -12.28 16.55
C GLU A 203 6.14 -11.24 16.79
N LEU A 204 5.67 -10.53 15.74
CA LEU A 204 4.39 -9.84 15.76
C LEU A 204 3.27 -10.87 16.00
N ALA A 205 3.02 -11.18 17.28
CA ALA A 205 1.77 -11.78 17.70
C ALA A 205 0.65 -10.89 17.15
N PRO A 206 -0.44 -11.46 16.61
CA PRO A 206 -1.57 -10.67 16.18
C PRO A 206 -2.02 -9.81 17.38
N PRO A 207 -2.15 -8.48 17.24
CA PRO A 207 -2.45 -7.62 18.38
C PRO A 207 -3.73 -8.12 19.07
N ILE A 208 -3.74 -8.11 20.40
CA ILE A 208 -4.91 -8.50 21.19
C ILE A 208 -6.05 -7.55 20.83
N LEU A 209 -5.75 -6.25 20.77
CA LEU A 209 -6.65 -5.22 20.28
C LEU A 209 -6.69 -5.22 18.74
N ARG A 210 -7.88 -5.53 18.21
CA ARG A 210 -8.16 -5.59 16.77
C ARG A 210 -8.48 -4.22 16.18
N ILE A 211 -7.63 -3.24 16.47
CA ILE A 211 -7.77 -1.86 15.99
C ILE A 211 -6.70 -1.62 14.91
N PRO A 212 -7.09 -1.36 13.65
CA PRO A 212 -6.12 -1.14 12.57
C PRO A 212 -5.13 -0.03 12.90
N ARG A 213 -3.84 -0.21 12.56
CA ARG A 213 -2.73 0.76 12.77
C ARG A 213 -2.42 1.19 14.21
N LEU A 214 -3.33 0.94 15.15
CA LEU A 214 -3.26 1.48 16.51
C LEU A 214 -3.22 0.39 17.58
N GLY A 215 -3.82 -0.78 17.32
CA GLY A 215 -4.02 -1.86 18.30
C GLY A 215 -2.73 -2.33 18.97
N GLN A 216 -1.67 -2.58 18.19
CA GLN A 216 -0.39 -3.02 18.75
C GLN A 216 0.24 -2.00 19.69
N ALA A 217 0.18 -0.71 19.35
CA ALA A 217 0.78 0.33 20.17
C ALA A 217 -0.02 0.55 21.46
N LEU A 218 -1.35 0.36 21.41
CA LEU A 218 -2.23 0.35 22.57
C LEU A 218 -2.01 -0.88 23.46
N ASP A 219 -1.88 -2.08 22.87
CA ASP A 219 -1.55 -3.31 23.60
C ASP A 219 -0.25 -3.11 24.39
N PHE A 220 0.79 -2.62 23.71
CA PHE A 220 2.07 -2.34 24.35
C PHE A 220 1.94 -1.33 25.50
N LEU A 221 1.19 -0.25 25.32
CA LEU A 221 0.94 0.74 26.38
C LEU A 221 0.23 0.11 27.58
N LEU A 222 -0.81 -0.71 27.35
CA LEU A 222 -1.60 -1.34 28.40
C LEU A 222 -0.79 -2.40 29.17
N GLU A 223 0.05 -3.17 28.47
CA GLU A 223 0.89 -4.20 29.07
C GLU A 223 2.07 -3.60 29.86
N THR A 224 2.77 -2.62 29.28
CA THR A 224 4.02 -2.08 29.85
C THR A 224 3.81 -0.87 30.74
N GLN A 225 2.64 -0.22 30.65
CA GLN A 225 2.29 1.02 31.35
C GLN A 225 3.28 2.18 31.12
N GLN A 226 4.01 2.16 30.00
CA GLN A 226 4.99 3.19 29.65
C GLN A 226 4.29 4.48 29.17
N ARG A 227 3.89 5.33 30.12
CA ARG A 227 3.17 6.59 29.86
C ARG A 227 3.93 7.57 28.96
N GLU A 228 5.25 7.47 28.91
CA GLU A 228 6.10 8.30 28.03
C GLU A 228 5.76 8.12 26.54
N MET A 229 5.16 6.99 26.15
CA MET A 229 4.72 6.73 24.79
C MET A 229 3.44 7.45 24.39
N ILE A 230 2.68 8.00 25.35
CA ILE A 230 1.39 8.65 25.08
C ILE A 230 1.56 9.87 24.17
N ALA A 231 2.63 10.65 24.38
CA ALA A 231 2.94 11.78 23.52
C ALA A 231 3.13 11.32 22.06
N ARG A 232 3.89 10.24 21.85
CA ARG A 232 4.09 9.66 20.52
C ARG A 232 2.80 9.10 19.92
N LEU A 233 1.97 8.44 20.72
CA LEU A 233 0.67 7.94 20.26
C LEU A 233 -0.22 9.08 19.75
N LEU A 234 -0.28 10.19 20.49
CA LEU A 234 -1.09 11.35 20.13
C LEU A 234 -0.53 12.13 18.92
N ASP A 235 0.79 12.26 18.83
CA ASP A 235 1.43 13.07 17.78
C ASP A 235 1.63 12.30 16.46
N GLU A 236 1.79 10.98 16.50
CA GLU A 236 2.12 10.15 15.34
C GLU A 236 1.05 9.10 15.03
N THR A 237 0.77 8.20 15.97
CA THR A 237 0.01 6.97 15.70
C THR A 237 -1.49 7.22 15.52
N VAL A 238 -2.11 8.06 16.36
CA VAL A 238 -3.52 8.45 16.23
C VAL A 238 -3.76 9.21 14.91
N PRO A 239 -2.98 10.24 14.56
CA PRO A 239 -3.12 10.88 13.25
C PRO A 239 -2.94 9.92 12.08
N ASP A 240 -2.10 8.89 12.21
CA ASP A 240 -1.96 7.85 11.19
C ASP A 240 -3.20 6.97 11.08
N PHE A 241 -3.76 6.55 12.21
CA PHE A 241 -5.05 5.86 12.26
C PHE A 241 -6.17 6.68 11.61
N ASP A 242 -6.31 7.98 11.93
CA ASP A 242 -7.38 8.81 11.38
C ASP A 242 -7.30 8.90 9.85
N ARG A 243 -6.10 9.22 9.32
CA ARG A 243 -5.87 9.28 7.87
C ARG A 243 -6.13 7.95 7.19
N PHE A 244 -5.75 6.84 7.84
CA PHE A 244 -6.03 5.51 7.34
C PHE A 244 -7.54 5.22 7.33
N TRP A 245 -8.22 5.50 8.44
CA TRP A 245 -9.62 5.15 8.65
C TRP A 245 -10.57 5.95 7.77
N GLU A 246 -10.30 7.24 7.56
CA GLU A 246 -11.01 8.09 6.59
C GLU A 246 -11.03 7.49 5.18
N ARG A 247 -9.94 6.85 4.77
CA ARG A 247 -9.82 6.20 3.45
C ARG A 247 -10.45 4.82 3.45
N ALA A 248 -10.17 4.02 4.47
CA ALA A 248 -10.61 2.64 4.56
C ALA A 248 -12.14 2.53 4.58
N GLN A 249 -12.83 3.37 5.34
CA GLN A 249 -14.29 3.32 5.50
C GLN A 249 -15.08 3.56 4.19
N GLN A 250 -14.48 4.28 3.24
CA GLN A 250 -15.09 4.54 1.92
C GLN A 250 -15.19 3.26 1.09
N SER A 251 -14.24 2.35 1.30
CA SER A 251 -14.10 1.08 0.58
C SER A 251 -14.81 -0.08 1.27
N LEU A 252 -15.31 0.13 2.49
CA LEU A 252 -15.99 -0.89 3.25
C LEU A 252 -17.37 -1.20 2.67
N VAL A 253 -17.57 -2.44 2.26
CA VAL A 253 -18.84 -2.98 1.78
C VAL A 253 -19.51 -3.70 2.94
N ALA A 254 -20.62 -3.16 3.41
CA ALA A 254 -21.48 -3.80 4.41
C ALA A 254 -22.92 -3.31 4.19
N PRO A 255 -23.93 -4.10 4.60
CA PRO A 255 -25.34 -3.68 4.53
C PRO A 255 -25.62 -2.40 5.32
N GLU A 256 -26.58 -1.62 4.85
CA GLU A 256 -27.16 -0.50 5.60
C GLU A 256 -28.47 -0.98 6.29
N PRO A 257 -28.81 -0.46 7.49
CA PRO A 257 -28.18 0.67 8.20
C PRO A 257 -26.95 0.30 9.05
N GLU A 258 -26.65 -0.98 9.24
CA GLU A 258 -25.65 -1.46 10.20
C GLU A 258 -24.27 -0.86 9.94
N ARG A 259 -23.87 -0.71 8.66
CA ARG A 259 -22.63 -0.05 8.28
C ARG A 259 -22.54 1.36 8.86
N SER A 260 -23.54 2.20 8.63
CA SER A 260 -23.53 3.59 9.10
C SER A 260 -23.49 3.69 10.63
N GLU A 261 -24.26 2.84 11.32
CA GLU A 261 -24.29 2.79 12.79
C GLU A 261 -22.91 2.47 13.37
N TRP A 262 -22.24 1.44 12.85
CA TRP A 262 -20.91 1.06 13.32
C TRP A 262 -19.82 2.05 12.96
N LEU A 263 -19.91 2.71 11.80
CA LEU A 263 -18.97 3.79 11.45
C LEU A 263 -19.08 4.97 12.42
N GLU A 264 -20.30 5.38 12.78
CA GLU A 264 -20.55 6.43 13.77
C GLU A 264 -20.02 6.03 15.15
N GLN A 265 -20.27 4.79 15.57
CA GLN A 265 -19.77 4.25 16.83
C GLN A 265 -18.23 4.24 16.89
N ILE A 266 -17.54 3.84 15.81
CA ILE A 266 -16.08 3.83 15.76
C ILE A 266 -15.51 5.26 15.88
N TRP A 267 -16.11 6.24 15.22
CA TRP A 267 -15.68 7.64 15.34
C TRP A 267 -15.88 8.18 16.75
N HIS A 268 -17.03 7.90 17.36
CA HIS A 268 -17.27 8.27 18.76
C HIS A 268 -16.25 7.64 19.71
N LEU A 269 -15.87 6.37 19.49
CA LEU A 269 -14.86 5.68 20.28
C LEU A 269 -13.45 6.23 20.02
N ALA A 270 -13.12 6.64 18.79
CA ALA A 270 -11.85 7.28 18.47
C ALA A 270 -11.69 8.62 19.19
N ASP A 271 -12.74 9.46 19.21
CA ASP A 271 -12.73 10.71 19.96
C ASP A 271 -12.55 10.47 21.47
N ALA A 272 -13.28 9.49 22.02
CA ALA A 272 -13.15 9.11 23.43
C ALA A 272 -11.75 8.58 23.76
N LEU A 273 -11.15 7.81 22.86
CA LEU A 273 -9.79 7.27 23.00
C LEU A 273 -8.76 8.40 23.11
N VAL A 274 -8.85 9.41 22.25
CA VAL A 274 -7.93 10.57 22.26
C VAL A 274 -8.04 11.34 23.56
N GLU A 275 -9.26 11.60 24.03
CA GLU A 275 -9.46 12.29 25.30
C GLU A 275 -8.93 11.48 26.48
N GLU A 276 -9.14 10.16 26.50
CA GLU A 276 -8.64 9.32 27.59
C GLU A 276 -7.12 9.17 27.56
N LEU A 277 -6.50 9.05 26.37
CA LEU A 277 -5.04 9.06 26.22
C LEU A 277 -4.42 10.31 26.85
N LYS A 278 -4.99 11.50 26.62
CA LYS A 278 -4.54 12.75 27.25
C LYS A 278 -4.62 12.67 28.76
N ARG A 279 -5.73 12.17 29.32
CA ARG A 279 -5.92 12.04 30.78
C ARG A 279 -4.93 11.07 31.41
N VAL A 280 -4.67 9.92 30.77
CA VAL A 280 -3.66 8.96 31.24
C VAL A 280 -2.27 9.59 31.23
N GLY A 281 -1.96 10.36 30.18
CA GLY A 281 -0.72 11.15 30.08
C GLY A 281 -0.56 12.16 31.22
N GLU A 282 -1.67 12.74 31.69
CA GLU A 282 -1.72 13.67 32.83
C GLU A 282 -1.72 13.01 34.21
N GLY A 283 -1.82 11.68 34.29
CA GLY A 283 -1.78 10.97 35.57
C GLY A 283 -2.98 10.06 35.87
N ALA A 284 -4.00 10.00 35.00
CA ALA A 284 -5.18 9.18 35.23
C ALA A 284 -4.91 7.66 35.27
N GLU A 285 -5.92 6.90 35.70
CA GLU A 285 -5.94 5.43 35.72
C GLU A 285 -6.05 4.86 34.29
N LEU A 286 -5.54 3.65 34.06
CA LEU A 286 -5.47 3.03 32.73
C LEU A 286 -6.74 2.22 32.39
N GLU A 287 -7.54 1.88 33.40
CA GLU A 287 -8.75 1.06 33.25
C GLU A 287 -9.77 1.66 32.27
N PRO A 288 -10.11 2.97 32.31
CA PRO A 288 -11.02 3.56 31.33
C PRO A 288 -10.46 3.51 29.90
N LEU A 289 -9.13 3.65 29.75
CA LEU A 289 -8.48 3.51 28.45
C LEU A 289 -8.61 2.08 27.92
N ALA A 290 -8.35 1.08 28.77
CA ALA A 290 -8.49 -0.33 28.40
C ALA A 290 -9.93 -0.67 27.97
N ASP A 291 -10.94 -0.13 28.65
CA ASP A 291 -12.35 -0.32 28.30
C ASP A 291 -12.70 0.28 26.94
N ILE A 292 -12.20 1.49 26.64
CA ILE A 292 -12.40 2.13 25.32
C ILE A 292 -11.71 1.31 24.22
N CYS A 293 -10.47 0.89 24.44
CA CYS A 293 -9.73 0.05 23.51
C CYS A 293 -10.48 -1.26 23.21
N SER A 294 -10.99 -1.94 24.25
CA SER A 294 -11.77 -3.17 24.07
C SER A 294 -13.05 -2.92 23.26
N GLN A 295 -13.81 -1.86 23.58
CA GLN A 295 -15.02 -1.52 22.84
C GLN A 295 -14.74 -1.18 21.37
N MET A 296 -13.65 -0.44 21.11
CA MET A 296 -13.23 -0.10 19.76
C MET A 296 -12.81 -1.35 18.98
N SER A 297 -12.03 -2.25 19.61
CA SER A 297 -11.67 -3.55 19.05
C SER A 297 -12.92 -4.37 18.67
N ASP A 298 -13.90 -4.46 19.56
CA ASP A 298 -15.15 -5.20 19.30
C ASP A 298 -15.99 -4.57 18.18
N ALA A 299 -16.01 -3.23 18.10
CA ALA A 299 -16.68 -2.52 17.02
C ALA A 299 -16.03 -2.83 15.66
N PHE A 300 -14.70 -2.84 15.57
CA PHE A 300 -13.97 -3.23 14.37
C PHE A 300 -14.21 -4.69 13.98
N VAL A 301 -14.18 -5.61 14.95
CA VAL A 301 -14.48 -7.03 14.72
C VAL A 301 -15.90 -7.21 14.19
N THR A 302 -16.87 -6.53 14.81
CA THR A 302 -18.28 -6.60 14.41
C THR A 302 -18.47 -6.05 13.00
N LEU A 303 -17.96 -4.85 12.72
CA LEU A 303 -18.06 -4.23 11.41
C LEU A 303 -17.40 -5.09 10.32
N THR A 304 -16.26 -5.71 10.61
CA THR A 304 -15.59 -6.58 9.66
C THR A 304 -16.35 -7.88 9.44
N SER A 305 -17.04 -8.40 10.46
CA SER A 305 -17.89 -9.59 10.33
C SER A 305 -19.12 -9.36 9.42
N LEU A 306 -19.54 -8.09 9.27
CA LEU A 306 -20.60 -7.70 8.33
C LEU A 306 -20.10 -7.61 6.89
N ALA A 307 -18.78 -7.47 6.68
CA ALA A 307 -18.21 -7.41 5.35
C ALA A 307 -18.31 -8.78 4.68
N PRO A 308 -19.03 -8.91 3.55
CA PRO A 308 -19.24 -10.20 2.92
C PRO A 308 -17.94 -10.71 2.28
N ASP A 309 -17.71 -12.02 2.39
CA ASP A 309 -16.60 -12.67 1.71
C ASP A 309 -16.85 -12.68 0.19
N SER A 310 -15.85 -12.23 -0.56
CA SER A 310 -15.87 -12.17 -2.03
C SER A 310 -14.82 -13.07 -2.68
N THR A 311 -14.09 -13.86 -1.89
CA THR A 311 -12.97 -14.68 -2.37
C THR A 311 -13.38 -15.69 -3.44
N HIS A 312 -14.62 -16.20 -3.40
CA HIS A 312 -15.16 -17.12 -4.40
C HIS A 312 -15.40 -16.47 -5.78
N LEU A 313 -15.47 -15.14 -5.85
CA LEU A 313 -15.62 -14.42 -7.12
C LEU A 313 -14.31 -14.31 -7.90
N ARG A 314 -13.16 -14.59 -7.28
CA ARG A 314 -11.84 -14.40 -7.90
C ARG A 314 -11.69 -15.18 -9.20
N GLY A 315 -11.18 -14.51 -10.24
CA GLY A 315 -10.99 -15.09 -11.57
C GLY A 315 -12.27 -15.27 -12.38
N THR A 316 -13.43 -14.86 -11.86
CA THR A 316 -14.70 -14.87 -12.59
C THR A 316 -15.04 -13.49 -13.16
N GLN A 317 -16.01 -13.43 -14.08
CA GLN A 317 -16.57 -12.15 -14.54
C GLN A 317 -17.12 -11.31 -13.37
N ALA A 318 -17.73 -11.95 -12.37
CA ALA A 318 -18.25 -11.26 -11.19
C ALA A 318 -17.10 -10.66 -10.36
N GLY A 319 -15.99 -11.38 -10.27
CA GLY A 319 -14.76 -10.89 -9.64
C GLY A 319 -14.15 -9.69 -10.35
N ASP A 320 -14.18 -9.67 -11.69
CA ASP A 320 -13.73 -8.51 -12.48
C ASP A 320 -14.58 -7.26 -12.18
N TYR A 321 -15.91 -7.39 -12.14
CA TYR A 321 -16.82 -6.30 -11.79
C TYR A 321 -16.64 -5.85 -10.33
N TYR A 322 -16.50 -6.80 -9.40
CA TYR A 322 -16.28 -6.51 -7.97
C TYR A 322 -14.95 -5.77 -7.75
N THR A 323 -13.89 -6.19 -8.45
CA THR A 323 -12.57 -5.53 -8.41
C THR A 323 -12.66 -4.12 -8.98
N TYR A 324 -13.35 -3.94 -10.09
CA TYR A 324 -13.53 -2.63 -10.70
C TYR A 324 -14.31 -1.68 -9.76
N MET A 325 -15.42 -2.15 -9.18
CA MET A 325 -16.22 -1.42 -8.20
C MET A 325 -15.42 -1.04 -6.95
N SER A 326 -14.59 -1.96 -6.43
CA SER A 326 -13.68 -1.66 -5.33
C SER A 326 -12.68 -0.55 -5.72
N GLY A 327 -12.17 -0.59 -6.95
CA GLY A 327 -11.32 0.47 -7.49
C GLY A 327 -12.03 1.83 -7.59
N LEU A 328 -13.32 1.86 -7.94
CA LEU A 328 -14.14 3.08 -7.95
C LEU A 328 -14.30 3.66 -6.53
N LEU A 329 -14.61 2.82 -5.52
CA LEU A 329 -14.73 3.26 -4.12
C LEU A 329 -13.42 3.83 -3.57
N ARG A 330 -12.29 3.24 -3.96
CA ARG A 330 -10.94 3.68 -3.60
C ARG A 330 -10.47 4.88 -4.40
N ARG A 331 -11.26 5.34 -5.38
CA ARG A 331 -10.88 6.37 -6.36
C ARG A 331 -9.59 6.02 -7.10
N THR A 332 -9.35 4.75 -7.38
CA THR A 332 -8.15 4.29 -8.10
C THR A 332 -8.46 3.84 -9.53
N LEU A 333 -9.74 3.71 -9.87
CA LEU A 333 -10.21 3.51 -11.24
C LEU A 333 -11.21 4.62 -11.58
N PRO A 334 -11.15 5.20 -12.80
CA PRO A 334 -12.03 6.30 -13.19
C PRO A 334 -13.42 5.80 -13.57
N ALA A 335 -14.47 6.52 -13.15
CA ALA A 335 -15.84 6.24 -13.54
C ALA A 335 -16.05 6.33 -15.06
N HIS A 336 -15.24 7.13 -15.76
CA HIS A 336 -15.22 7.20 -17.23
C HIS A 336 -14.86 5.85 -17.90
N GLY A 337 -14.23 4.92 -17.18
CA GLY A 337 -13.92 3.58 -17.69
C GLY A 337 -15.11 2.60 -17.73
N ILE A 338 -16.23 2.93 -17.07
CA ILE A 338 -17.41 2.06 -16.96
C ILE A 338 -17.96 1.62 -18.33
N PRO A 339 -18.15 2.50 -19.33
CA PRO A 339 -18.63 2.09 -20.65
C PRO A 339 -17.71 1.06 -21.32
N ASN A 340 -16.39 1.17 -21.10
CA ASN A 340 -15.42 0.22 -21.63
C ASN A 340 -15.52 -1.14 -20.93
N LEU A 341 -15.68 -1.16 -19.60
CA LEU A 341 -15.94 -2.40 -18.85
C LEU A 341 -17.17 -3.13 -19.39
N LEU A 342 -18.30 -2.41 -19.53
CA LEU A 342 -19.57 -2.97 -20.01
C LEU A 342 -19.47 -3.47 -21.46
N ARG A 343 -18.63 -2.84 -22.29
CA ARG A 343 -18.39 -3.26 -23.68
C ARG A 343 -17.48 -4.49 -23.78
N LEU A 344 -16.37 -4.50 -23.04
CA LEU A 344 -15.35 -5.55 -23.12
C LEU A 344 -15.73 -6.81 -22.33
N SER A 345 -16.55 -6.66 -21.30
CA SER A 345 -17.08 -7.75 -20.48
C SER A 345 -18.59 -7.60 -20.31
N PRO A 346 -19.40 -7.84 -21.37
CA PRO A 346 -20.84 -7.63 -21.32
C PRO A 346 -21.50 -8.40 -20.17
N PRO A 347 -22.23 -7.72 -19.28
CA PRO A 347 -22.82 -8.38 -18.12
C PRO A 347 -24.05 -9.21 -18.54
N PRO A 348 -24.35 -10.33 -17.85
CA PRO A 348 -25.60 -11.05 -18.02
C PRO A 348 -26.83 -10.16 -17.78
N ALA A 349 -27.94 -10.43 -18.46
CA ALA A 349 -29.19 -9.66 -18.28
C ALA A 349 -29.69 -9.62 -16.82
N ALA A 350 -29.41 -10.69 -16.04
CA ALA A 350 -29.73 -10.76 -14.63
C ALA A 350 -29.03 -9.69 -13.77
N TRP A 351 -27.94 -9.09 -14.27
CA TRP A 351 -27.14 -8.08 -13.57
C TRP A 351 -27.60 -6.64 -13.86
N SER A 352 -28.83 -6.45 -14.33
CA SER A 352 -29.37 -5.12 -14.64
C SER A 352 -29.25 -4.11 -13.48
N ALA A 353 -29.44 -4.56 -12.23
CA ALA A 353 -29.26 -3.73 -11.04
C ALA A 353 -27.78 -3.33 -10.80
N VAL A 354 -26.83 -4.23 -11.08
CA VAL A 354 -25.38 -3.96 -11.01
C VAL A 354 -24.98 -2.91 -12.04
N VAL A 355 -25.52 -3.01 -13.25
CA VAL A 355 -25.30 -2.01 -14.32
C VAL A 355 -25.89 -0.66 -13.93
N ALA A 356 -27.13 -0.65 -13.41
CA ALA A 356 -27.76 0.58 -12.95
C ALA A 356 -26.96 1.28 -11.84
N ALA A 357 -26.40 0.53 -10.89
CA ALA A 357 -25.52 1.06 -9.85
C ALA A 357 -24.24 1.70 -10.42
N LEU A 358 -23.57 1.04 -11.39
CA LEU A 358 -22.41 1.61 -12.07
C LEU A 358 -22.77 2.90 -12.82
N GLU A 359 -23.88 2.91 -13.56
CA GLU A 359 -24.33 4.09 -14.29
C GLU A 359 -24.73 5.24 -13.36
N ALA A 360 -25.41 4.94 -12.25
CA ALA A 360 -25.76 5.93 -11.24
C ALA A 360 -24.51 6.55 -10.63
N PHE A 361 -23.54 5.73 -10.22
CA PHE A 361 -22.24 6.21 -9.73
C PHE A 361 -21.51 7.08 -10.76
N ARG A 362 -21.51 6.68 -12.04
CA ARG A 362 -20.87 7.47 -13.11
C ARG A 362 -21.41 8.89 -13.17
N LEU A 363 -22.69 9.08 -12.87
CA LEU A 363 -23.37 10.37 -12.89
C LEU A 363 -23.20 11.15 -11.58
N SER A 364 -23.34 10.50 -10.43
CA SER A 364 -23.36 11.16 -9.11
C SER A 364 -22.01 11.20 -8.39
N GLY A 365 -21.15 10.20 -8.62
CA GLY A 365 -19.96 9.93 -7.81
C GLY A 365 -20.24 9.37 -6.42
N ASP A 366 -21.50 9.02 -6.12
CA ASP A 366 -21.89 8.53 -4.79
C ASP A 366 -21.56 7.05 -4.59
N GLY A 367 -20.59 6.77 -3.72
CA GLY A 367 -20.15 5.42 -3.39
C GLY A 367 -21.24 4.52 -2.80
N HIS A 368 -22.38 5.06 -2.35
CA HIS A 368 -23.52 4.25 -1.91
C HIS A 368 -24.00 3.32 -3.03
N GLU A 369 -24.15 3.83 -4.25
CA GLU A 369 -24.60 3.05 -5.41
C GLU A 369 -23.65 1.88 -5.69
N ILE A 370 -22.34 2.12 -5.62
CA ILE A 370 -21.34 1.08 -5.85
C ILE A 370 -21.41 -0.01 -4.77
N ARG A 371 -21.55 0.36 -3.50
CA ARG A 371 -21.70 -0.63 -2.41
C ARG A 371 -22.95 -1.49 -2.61
N GLN A 372 -24.07 -0.91 -3.04
CA GLN A 372 -25.28 -1.67 -3.38
C GLN A 372 -25.06 -2.60 -4.57
N GLY A 373 -24.38 -2.12 -5.62
CA GLY A 373 -23.99 -2.94 -6.78
C GLY A 373 -23.10 -4.13 -6.38
N MET A 374 -22.15 -3.93 -5.47
CA MET A 374 -21.26 -4.99 -4.95
C MET A 374 -22.02 -6.04 -4.14
N LEU A 375 -22.94 -5.61 -3.26
CA LEU A 375 -23.82 -6.52 -2.52
C LEU A 375 -24.71 -7.33 -3.47
N GLU A 376 -25.22 -6.70 -4.53
CA GLU A 376 -26.04 -7.34 -5.54
C GLU A 376 -25.24 -8.38 -6.36
N ILE A 377 -23.98 -8.11 -6.72
CA ILE A 377 -23.08 -9.11 -7.34
C ILE A 377 -22.96 -10.34 -6.44
N LEU A 378 -22.70 -10.15 -5.15
CA LEU A 378 -22.53 -11.24 -4.20
C LEU A 378 -23.81 -12.07 -4.05
N ARG A 379 -24.97 -11.40 -4.07
CA ARG A 379 -26.28 -12.06 -4.04
C ARG A 379 -26.56 -12.88 -5.30
N LEU A 380 -26.19 -12.35 -6.47
CA LEU A 380 -26.40 -13.00 -7.78
C LEU A 380 -25.38 -14.10 -8.05
N CYS A 381 -24.22 -14.06 -7.41
CA CYS A 381 -23.13 -15.01 -7.54
C CYS A 381 -22.72 -15.57 -6.17
N PRO A 382 -23.60 -16.33 -5.50
CA PRO A 382 -23.29 -16.91 -4.20
C PRO A 382 -22.17 -17.97 -4.31
N PRO A 383 -21.45 -18.25 -3.22
CA PRO A 383 -20.49 -19.35 -3.19
C PRO A 383 -21.23 -20.68 -3.47
N VAL A 384 -20.63 -21.53 -4.31
CA VAL A 384 -21.18 -22.85 -4.61
C VAL A 384 -20.80 -23.80 -3.47
N GLU A 385 -21.79 -24.38 -2.78
CA GLU A 385 -21.54 -25.37 -1.72
C GLU A 385 -20.72 -26.56 -2.25
N GLY A 386 -19.59 -26.85 -1.60
CA GLY A 386 -18.69 -27.94 -1.99
C GLY A 386 -17.71 -27.59 -3.12
N ALA A 387 -17.76 -26.37 -3.68
CA ALA A 387 -16.61 -25.87 -4.42
C ALA A 387 -15.48 -25.63 -3.42
N LEU A 388 -14.39 -26.38 -3.57
CA LEU A 388 -13.13 -26.03 -2.91
C LEU A 388 -12.86 -24.57 -3.26
N ALA A 389 -12.76 -23.70 -2.24
CA ALA A 389 -12.16 -22.39 -2.42
C ALA A 389 -10.88 -22.67 -3.21
N PRO A 390 -10.68 -22.02 -4.38
CA PRO A 390 -9.62 -22.44 -5.27
C PRO A 390 -8.33 -22.47 -4.46
N ASP A 391 -7.62 -23.59 -4.47
CA ASP A 391 -6.34 -23.77 -3.75
C ASP A 391 -5.29 -22.74 -4.20
N PHE A 392 -5.65 -21.89 -5.18
CA PHE A 392 -4.80 -20.91 -5.78
C PHE A 392 -5.52 -19.56 -6.03
N TRP A 393 -4.77 -18.46 -5.95
CA TRP A 393 -5.12 -17.12 -6.46
C TRP A 393 -4.22 -16.77 -7.66
N ASN A 394 -4.67 -15.92 -8.59
CA ASN A 394 -3.82 -15.44 -9.68
C ASN A 394 -3.08 -14.15 -9.26
N CYS A 395 -1.75 -14.06 -9.44
CA CYS A 395 -1.02 -12.79 -9.28
C CYS A 395 -1.70 -11.75 -10.17
N PRO A 396 -2.27 -10.66 -9.62
CA PRO A 396 -2.97 -9.66 -10.43
C PRO A 396 -2.03 -8.90 -11.36
N TYR A 397 -0.72 -9.05 -11.17
CA TYR A 397 0.33 -8.41 -11.98
C TYR A 397 0.94 -9.34 -13.04
N CYS A 398 1.03 -10.65 -12.80
CA CYS A 398 1.71 -11.58 -13.72
C CYS A 398 0.85 -12.77 -14.15
N GLY A 399 -0.39 -12.87 -13.65
CA GLY A 399 -1.35 -13.91 -13.99
C GLY A 399 -1.01 -15.32 -13.48
N LYS A 400 0.08 -15.48 -12.73
CA LYS A 400 0.53 -16.80 -12.26
C LYS A 400 -0.36 -17.31 -11.12
N LEU A 401 -0.71 -18.59 -11.18
CA LEU A 401 -1.43 -19.31 -10.13
C LEU A 401 -0.54 -19.45 -8.87
N MET A 402 -1.05 -19.07 -7.71
CA MET A 402 -0.34 -19.00 -6.43
C MET A 402 -1.14 -19.70 -5.34
N ALA A 403 -0.53 -20.52 -4.49
CA ALA A 403 -1.29 -21.27 -3.48
C ALA A 403 -1.96 -20.36 -2.42
N VAL A 404 -3.13 -20.76 -1.91
CA VAL A 404 -3.81 -20.11 -0.79
C VAL A 404 -2.96 -20.30 0.47
N GLY A 405 -2.35 -19.21 0.94
CA GLY A 405 -1.39 -19.19 2.05
C GLY A 405 -0.13 -18.39 1.72
N GLU A 406 0.20 -18.23 0.43
CA GLU A 406 1.29 -17.38 -0.01
C GLU A 406 0.83 -15.91 -0.06
N ARG A 407 1.39 -15.09 0.85
CA ARG A 407 1.09 -13.64 0.97
C ARG A 407 1.69 -12.81 -0.15
N THR A 408 2.64 -13.35 -0.90
CA THR A 408 3.25 -12.71 -2.06
C THR A 408 3.34 -13.73 -3.18
N CYS A 409 3.22 -13.27 -4.41
CA CYS A 409 3.44 -14.16 -5.54
C CYS A 409 4.92 -14.54 -5.61
N ALA A 410 5.26 -15.82 -5.45
CA ALA A 410 6.63 -16.32 -5.56
C ALA A 410 7.32 -16.06 -6.92
N HIS A 411 6.63 -15.46 -7.90
CA HIS A 411 7.18 -15.12 -9.21
C HIS A 411 7.33 -13.62 -9.44
N CYS A 412 6.32 -12.84 -9.08
CA CYS A 412 6.29 -11.38 -9.28
C CYS A 412 6.63 -10.62 -7.98
N ASN A 413 6.80 -11.33 -6.84
CA ASN A 413 6.83 -10.83 -5.46
C ASN A 413 5.67 -9.89 -5.07
N ALA A 414 4.71 -9.67 -5.96
CA ALA A 414 3.56 -8.84 -5.68
C ALA A 414 2.67 -9.52 -4.64
N THR A 415 2.40 -8.79 -3.58
CA THR A 415 1.30 -9.07 -2.66
C THR A 415 0.00 -9.07 -3.47
N PRO A 416 -0.94 -10.03 -3.23
CA PRO A 416 -2.31 -9.90 -3.71
C PRO A 416 -2.77 -8.46 -3.51
N GLY A 417 -3.44 -7.90 -4.53
CA GLY A 417 -3.87 -6.52 -4.51
C GLY A 417 -4.45 -6.19 -3.14
N LEU A 418 -3.94 -5.09 -2.56
CA LEU A 418 -4.31 -4.51 -1.28
C LEU A 418 -5.84 -4.47 -1.05
N ALA A 419 -6.68 -4.66 -2.06
CA ALA A 419 -8.13 -4.77 -1.90
C ALA A 419 -8.64 -5.92 -1.01
N ASP A 420 -8.05 -7.11 -1.09
CA ASP A 420 -8.48 -8.28 -0.30
C ASP A 420 -7.50 -8.60 0.84
N LEU A 421 -6.24 -8.17 0.68
CA LEU A 421 -5.28 -8.24 1.78
C LEU A 421 -5.47 -7.10 2.76
N GLU A 422 -5.81 -5.87 2.39
CA GLU A 422 -6.17 -4.87 3.41
C GLU A 422 -7.43 -5.27 4.16
N ALA A 423 -8.34 -6.07 3.59
CA ALA A 423 -9.50 -6.59 4.33
C ALA A 423 -9.13 -7.72 5.32
N ARG A 424 -8.00 -8.42 5.12
CA ARG A 424 -7.48 -9.47 6.02
C ARG A 424 -6.32 -9.02 6.92
N GLU A 425 -5.48 -8.10 6.44
CA GLU A 425 -4.51 -7.25 7.15
C GLU A 425 -5.21 -6.08 7.87
N PHE A 426 -6.53 -5.91 7.69
CA PHE A 426 -7.35 -5.06 8.55
C PHE A 426 -7.28 -5.52 10.01
N LEU A 427 -6.94 -6.80 10.25
CA LEU A 427 -7.07 -7.48 11.56
C LEU A 427 -5.97 -8.50 11.88
N ALA A 428 -4.96 -8.68 11.02
CA ALA A 428 -3.75 -9.45 11.37
C ALA A 428 -2.69 -8.49 11.89
#